data_AF-A0A965UP85-F1
#
_entry.id   AF-A0A965UP85-F1
#
_cell.length_a   1.000
_cell.length_b   1.000
_cell.length_c   1.000
_cell.angle_alpha   90.00
_cell.angle_beta   90.00
_cell.angle_gamma   90.00
#
_symmetry.space_group_name_H-M   'P 1'
#
loop_
_entity.id
_entity.type
_entity.pdbx_description
1 polymer ?
#
loop_
_entity_poly.entity_id
_entity_poly.type
_entity_poly.pdbx_seq_one_letter_code
_entity_poly.pdbx_strand_id
1 'polypeptide(L)' 'MRRTNQAADIPRLVDQLEQYGAFFWQTSGGAWILDYGQGLPGWLIDAFLMADERALSAFLRSRMKV' A
#
# COMPACT_ATOMS: atom_id res chain seq x y z
N MET A 1 -15.93 0.54 -20.17
CA MET A 1 -14.80 0.20 -19.28
C MET A 1 -14.35 1.48 -18.57
N ARG A 2 -14.76 1.68 -17.32
CA ARG A 2 -14.41 2.87 -16.55
C ARG A 2 -13.05 2.59 -15.90
N ARG A 3 -11.96 3.02 -16.54
CA ARG A 3 -10.68 3.15 -15.85
C ARG A 3 -10.84 4.30 -14.88
N THR A 4 -11.29 4.01 -13.66
CA THR A 4 -11.31 4.97 -12.57
C THR A 4 -9.86 5.31 -12.27
N ASN A 5 -9.41 6.39 -12.89
CA ASN A 5 -8.19 7.13 -12.63
C ASN A 5 -8.27 7.83 -11.25
N GLN A 6 -8.81 7.13 -10.25
CA GLN A 6 -8.74 7.58 -8.87
C GLN A 6 -7.31 7.29 -8.44
N ALA A 7 -6.53 8.34 -8.20
CA ALA A 7 -5.38 8.24 -7.32
C ALA A 7 -5.82 7.35 -6.15
N ALA A 8 -5.21 6.17 -6.02
CA ALA A 8 -5.66 5.19 -5.05
C ALA A 8 -5.72 5.90 -3.68
N ASP A 9 -6.90 5.90 -3.06
CA ASP A 9 -7.07 6.44 -1.73
C ASP A 9 -6.17 5.64 -0.79
N ILE A 10 -5.01 6.23 -0.44
CA ILE A 10 -3.89 5.51 0.18
C ILE A 10 -4.30 4.88 1.52
N PRO A 11 -5.00 5.59 2.44
CA PRO A 11 -5.55 4.96 3.64
C PRO A 11 -6.37 3.70 3.33
N ARG A 12 -7.32 3.81 2.39
CA ARG A 12 -8.18 2.69 2.01
C ARG A 12 -7.39 1.54 1.38
N LEU A 13 -6.42 1.85 0.52
CA LEU A 13 -5.55 0.86 -0.11
C LEU A 13 -4.76 0.08 0.93
N VAL A 14 -4.16 0.77 1.90
CA VAL A 14 -3.39 0.15 2.99
C VAL A 14 -4.29 -0.71 3.87
N ASP A 15 -5.47 -0.22 4.24
CA ASP A 15 -6.44 -1.00 5.02
C ASP A 15 -6.87 -2.27 4.27
N GLN A 16 -7.10 -2.18 2.96
CA GLN A 16 -7.41 -3.35 2.14
C GLN A 16 -6.24 -4.33 2.11
N LEU A 17 -5.00 -3.86 1.88
CA LEU A 17 -3.81 -4.71 1.88
C LEU A 17 -3.68 -5.48 3.20
N GLU A 18 -3.89 -4.82 4.33
CA GLU A 18 -3.86 -5.45 5.65
C GLU A 18 -5.01 -6.42 5.90
N GLN A 19 -6.21 -6.16 5.39
CA GLN A 19 -7.34 -7.10 5.46
C GLN A 19 -7.03 -8.42 4.74
N TYR A 20 -6.20 -8.39 3.70
CA TYR A 20 -5.69 -9.59 3.03
C TYR A 20 -4.43 -10.17 3.69
N GLY A 21 -4.02 -9.65 4.85
CA GLY A 21 -2.87 -10.12 5.60
C GLY A 21 -1.53 -9.61 5.07
N ALA A 22 -1.52 -8.54 4.27
CA ALA A 22 -0.29 -7.86 3.94
C ALA A 22 0.20 -6.99 5.09
N PHE A 23 1.50 -6.80 5.18
CA PHE A 23 2.14 -5.95 6.17
C PHE A 23 3.26 -5.15 5.52
N PHE A 24 3.55 -4.01 6.12
CA PHE A 24 4.56 -3.08 5.65
C PHE A 24 5.70 -3.00 6.64
N TRP A 25 6.92 -3.03 6.13
CA TRP A 25 8.11 -2.76 6.94
C TRP A 25 9.08 -1.87 6.18
N GLN A 26 9.79 -1.04 6.93
CA GLN A 26 10.77 -0.12 6.38
C GLN A 26 12.17 -0.74 6.45
N THR A 27 12.86 -0.73 5.32
CA THR A 27 14.27 -1.10 5.23
C THR A 27 15.17 -0.03 5.87
N SER A 28 16.40 -0.39 6.22
CA SER A 28 17.41 0.57 6.70
C SER A 28 17.73 1.69 5.71
N GLY A 29 17.52 1.45 4.39
CA GLY A 29 17.66 2.45 3.33
C GLY A 29 16.45 3.38 3.18
N GLY A 30 15.40 3.21 3.99
CA GLY A 30 14.21 4.06 4.00
C GLY A 30 13.09 3.64 3.02
N ALA A 31 13.31 2.62 2.19
CA ALA A 31 12.29 2.06 1.31
C ALA A 31 11.27 1.20 2.09
N TRP A 32 10.02 1.23 1.64
CA TRP A 32 8.93 0.40 2.18
C TRP A 32 8.80 -0.89 1.40
N ILE A 33 8.68 -2.00 2.11
CA ILE A 33 8.39 -3.31 1.53
C ILE A 33 6.98 -3.71 1.92
N LEU A 34 6.20 -4.11 0.92
CA LEU A 34 4.93 -4.79 1.06
C LEU A 34 5.22 -6.29 1.08
N ASP A 35 4.92 -6.94 2.19
CA ASP A 35 5.03 -8.39 2.35
C ASP A 35 3.63 -8.96 2.60
N TYR A 36 3.35 -10.13 2.04
CA TYR A 36 2.04 -10.76 2.09
C TYR A 36 2.20 -12.28 2.15
N GLY A 37 1.79 -12.87 3.28
CA GLY A 37 1.88 -14.31 3.50
C GLY A 37 0.80 -15.11 2.75
N GLN A 38 -0.27 -14.45 2.32
CA GLN A 38 -1.35 -15.03 1.51
C GLN A 38 -1.49 -14.26 0.20
N GLY A 39 -1.93 -14.94 -0.86
CA GLY A 39 -2.01 -14.33 -2.19
C GLY A 39 -2.91 -13.09 -2.20
N LEU A 40 -2.36 -11.96 -2.65
CA LEU A 40 -3.13 -10.74 -2.85
C LEU A 40 -3.89 -10.78 -4.17
N PRO A 41 -5.10 -10.19 -4.24
CA PRO A 41 -5.78 -9.99 -5.51
C PRO A 41 -4.92 -9.15 -6.45
N GLY A 42 -4.80 -9.55 -7.73
CA GLY A 42 -3.97 -8.84 -8.70
C GLY A 42 -4.33 -7.36 -8.85
N TRP A 43 -5.62 -7.02 -8.77
CA TRP A 43 -6.09 -5.62 -8.82
C TRP A 43 -5.59 -4.77 -7.64
N LEU A 44 -5.30 -5.39 -6.49
CA LEU A 44 -4.81 -4.70 -5.30
C LEU A 44 -3.30 -4.47 -5.39
N ILE A 45 -2.57 -5.41 -5.99
CA ILE A 45 -1.16 -5.25 -6.36
C ILE A 45 -1.03 -4.13 -7.40
N ASP A 46 -1.87 -4.13 -8.43
CA ASP A 46 -1.88 -3.07 -9.45
C ASP A 46 -2.15 -1.70 -8.83
N ALA A 47 -3.13 -1.60 -7.91
CA ALA A 47 -3.43 -0.36 -7.21
C ALA A 47 -2.25 0.11 -6.33
N PHE A 48 -1.54 -0.81 -5.68
CA PHE A 48 -0.32 -0.51 -4.94
C PHE A 48 0.80 0.02 -5.84
N LEU A 49 1.03 -0.62 -6.99
CA LEU A 49 2.05 -0.20 -7.96
C LEU A 49 1.72 1.13 -8.65
N MET A 50 0.43 1.48 -8.74
CA MET A 50 -0.04 2.77 -9.27
C MET A 50 -0.16 3.86 -8.20
N ALA A 51 0.00 3.53 -6.91
CA ALA A 51 -0.09 4.51 -5.85
C ALA A 51 1.12 5.47 -5.87
N ASP A 52 0.89 6.71 -5.44
CA ASP A 52 1.97 7.67 -5.27
C ASP A 52 2.89 7.22 -4.13
N GLU A 53 4.13 6.86 -4.48
CA GLU A 53 5.14 6.35 -3.54
C GLU A 53 5.42 7.33 -2.39
N ARG A 54 5.43 8.65 -2.66
CA ARG A 54 5.73 9.67 -1.65
C ARG A 54 4.59 9.79 -0.67
N ALA A 55 3.35 9.85 -1.17
CA ALA A 55 2.16 9.92 -0.33
C ALA A 55 1.97 8.63 0.48
N LEU A 56 2.25 7.46 -0.11
CA LEU A 56 2.23 6.16 0.57
C LEU A 56 3.27 6.12 1.69
N SER A 57 4.50 6.52 1.39
CA SER A 57 5.59 6.57 2.35
C SER A 57 5.30 7.51 3.51
N ALA A 58 4.71 8.68 3.23
CA ALA A 58 4.30 9.65 4.25
C ALA A 58 3.20 9.08 5.14
N PHE A 59 2.19 8.42 4.54
CA PHE A 59 1.09 7.79 5.27
C PHE A 59 1.60 6.67 6.20
N LEU A 60 2.35 5.69 5.68
CA LEU A 60 2.90 4.59 6.47
C LEU A 60 3.79 5.08 7.62
N ARG A 61 4.61 6.13 7.37
CA ARG A 61 5.46 6.74 8.40
C ARG A 61 4.65 7.47 9.48
N SER A 62 3.51 8.07 9.13
CA SER A 62 2.63 8.69 10.12
C SER A 62 1.94 7.66 11.02
N ARG A 63 1.60 6.49 10.46
CA ARG A 63 0.90 5.42 11.16
C ARG A 63 1.78 4.67 12.17
N MET A 64 3.07 4.47 11.88
CA MET A 64 4.01 3.80 12.79
C MET A 64 4.49 4.67 13.98
N LYS A 65 4.11 5.97 14.01
CA LYS A 65 4.43 6.86 15.13
C LYS A 65 3.41 6.82 16.27
N VAL A 66 2.35 6.00 16.14
CA VAL A 66 1.33 5.75 17.16
C VAL A 66 1.64 4.44 17.85
#